data_AF-A0A099BUG9-F1
#
_entry.id   AF-A0A099BUG9-F1
#
_cell.length_a   1.000
_cell.length_b   1.000
_cell.length_c   1.000
_cell.angle_alpha   90.00
_cell.angle_beta   90.00
_cell.angle_gamma   90.00
#
_symmetry.space_group_name_H-M   'P 1'
#
loop_
_entity.id
_entity.type
_entity.pdbx_description
1 polymer ?
#
loop_
_entity_poly.entity_id
_entity_poly.type
_entity_poly.pdbx_seq_one_letter_code
_entity_poly.pdbx_strand_id
1 'polypeptide(L)'
;MFSSKQTDALLERIRLGATMTNREKLNLIVELSIPSILSQITSVLMFFIDASMVGQLGARPSAAIGLVESTTWLLGAFTYASSMGFSVQVAHFIGANDFVKARQVFRHGLICTFFLSLFVAFCGFLVHKPLPYWLGGGADIAHEASLYFLIYALAMPFFQLGNLSGAMLKSSGNMRVPSVVNVAMCVLDVLFNYIFIFRFGLGVVGAAIGTALAIMCGAFSQAYFAIFRSKILALRLDTAPFRWVWDYVRNAVKIGAPMAAQSILMSTAQVVSTIIVAPLGNFAIAANTFAITAESLCYMPGYGIADAATTLVGQSKGAGRLDLCRNFAYMTVALGMAVMAFMGVIMYIFAPEMIGVLTPVEAIRELGIQSLTRVRD
;
A
#
# COMPACT_ATOMS: atom_id res chain seq x y z
N MET A 1 -18.29 -11.84 -14.57
CA MET A 1 -17.21 -11.64 -15.57
C MET A 1 -15.79 -11.81 -15.00
N PHE A 2 -15.60 -12.34 -13.78
CA PHE A 2 -14.27 -12.72 -13.27
C PHE A 2 -14.41 -14.09 -12.59
N SER A 3 -13.95 -15.17 -13.22
CA SER A 3 -14.11 -16.52 -12.67
C SER A 3 -12.78 -16.97 -12.08
N SER A 4 -12.70 -17.06 -10.74
CA SER A 4 -11.48 -17.48 -10.02
C SER A 4 -10.95 -18.82 -10.54
N LYS A 5 -11.82 -19.68 -11.08
CA LYS A 5 -11.44 -20.96 -11.70
C LYS A 5 -10.59 -20.77 -12.96
N GLN A 6 -10.88 -19.75 -13.77
CA GLN A 6 -10.14 -19.48 -15.01
C GLN A 6 -8.75 -18.90 -14.69
N THR A 7 -8.68 -17.96 -13.73
CA THR A 7 -7.41 -17.44 -13.22
C THR A 7 -6.53 -18.56 -12.65
N ASP A 8 -7.11 -19.40 -11.78
CA ASP A 8 -6.41 -20.54 -11.15
C ASP A 8 -5.83 -21.48 -12.23
N ALA A 9 -6.61 -21.80 -13.27
CA ALA A 9 -6.17 -22.65 -14.38
C ALA A 9 -5.04 -22.01 -15.20
N LEU A 10 -5.09 -20.70 -15.45
CA LEU A 10 -4.02 -20.01 -16.18
C LEU A 10 -2.73 -19.94 -15.35
N LEU A 11 -2.82 -19.72 -14.04
CA LEU A 11 -1.68 -19.78 -13.11
C LEU A 11 -1.12 -21.21 -13.00
N GLU A 12 -1.96 -22.23 -13.10
CA GLU A 12 -1.53 -23.63 -13.18
C GLU A 12 -0.75 -23.92 -14.47
N ARG A 13 -1.15 -23.36 -15.62
CA ARG A 13 -0.39 -23.47 -16.87
C ARG A 13 1.01 -22.87 -16.80
N ILE A 14 1.22 -21.82 -16.01
CA ILE A 14 2.56 -21.26 -15.75
C ILE A 14 3.44 -22.34 -15.09
N ARG A 15 2.91 -22.98 -14.04
CA ARG A 15 3.56 -23.99 -13.21
C ARG A 15 3.80 -25.33 -13.94
N LEU A 16 2.87 -25.74 -14.80
CA LEU A 16 2.95 -27.00 -15.56
C LEU A 16 3.73 -26.88 -16.88
N GLY A 17 4.25 -25.69 -17.22
CA GLY A 17 5.00 -25.49 -18.46
C GLY A 17 4.14 -25.42 -19.72
N ALA A 18 2.81 -25.38 -19.61
CA ALA A 18 1.93 -25.32 -20.77
C ALA A 18 2.06 -24.00 -21.55
N THR A 19 1.81 -24.04 -22.86
CA THR A 19 1.82 -22.85 -23.72
C THR A 19 0.64 -21.93 -23.39
N MET A 20 0.88 -20.61 -23.46
CA MET A 20 -0.15 -19.59 -23.28
C MET A 20 -0.19 -18.67 -24.48
N THR A 21 -1.39 -18.43 -25.00
CA THR A 21 -1.64 -17.44 -26.05
C THR A 21 -1.50 -16.02 -25.50
N ASN A 22 -1.22 -15.03 -26.36
CA ASN A 22 -1.10 -13.64 -25.92
C ASN A 22 -2.41 -13.10 -25.31
N ARG A 23 -3.56 -13.57 -25.79
CA ARG A 23 -4.88 -13.22 -25.23
C ARG A 23 -5.06 -13.76 -23.81
N GLU A 24 -4.63 -14.98 -23.55
CA GLU A 24 -4.67 -15.58 -22.20
C GLU A 24 -3.74 -14.85 -21.23
N LYS A 25 -2.53 -14.46 -21.68
CA LYS A 25 -1.61 -13.66 -20.86
C LYS A 25 -2.22 -12.31 -20.50
N LEU A 26 -2.78 -11.60 -21.47
CA LEU A 26 -3.41 -10.29 -21.24
C LEU A 26 -4.62 -10.40 -20.31
N ASN A 27 -5.49 -11.38 -20.53
CA ASN A 27 -6.63 -11.63 -19.66
C ASN A 27 -6.18 -11.91 -18.21
N LEU A 28 -5.11 -12.69 -18.03
CA LEU A 28 -4.58 -12.99 -16.70
C LEU A 28 -4.02 -11.73 -16.02
N ILE A 29 -3.28 -10.89 -16.75
CA ILE A 29 -2.80 -9.60 -16.22
C ILE A 29 -3.98 -8.74 -15.78
N VAL A 30 -5.00 -8.58 -16.61
CA VAL A 30 -6.16 -7.73 -16.34
C VAL A 30 -7.00 -8.27 -15.17
N GLU A 31 -7.26 -9.58 -15.13
CA GLU A 31 -8.07 -10.20 -14.07
C GLU A 31 -7.40 -10.15 -12.69
N LEU A 32 -6.06 -10.14 -12.66
CA LEU A 32 -5.28 -9.92 -11.45
C LEU A 32 -5.19 -8.43 -11.10
N SER A 33 -4.97 -7.56 -12.09
CA SER A 33 -4.78 -6.13 -11.87
C SER A 33 -6.07 -5.45 -11.38
N ILE A 34 -7.24 -5.74 -11.95
CA ILE A 34 -8.49 -5.03 -11.62
C ILE A 34 -8.82 -5.06 -10.11
N PRO A 35 -8.83 -6.22 -9.42
CA PRO A 35 -9.02 -6.25 -7.97
C PRO A 35 -7.97 -5.41 -7.23
N SER A 36 -6.69 -5.54 -7.61
CA SER A 36 -5.60 -4.80 -6.97
C SER A 36 -5.73 -3.29 -7.18
N ILE A 37 -6.13 -2.83 -8.36
CA ILE A 37 -6.41 -1.42 -8.65
C ILE A 37 -7.55 -0.93 -7.75
N LEU A 38 -8.65 -1.69 -7.65
CA LEU A 38 -9.77 -1.35 -6.77
C LEU A 38 -9.29 -1.23 -5.32
N SER A 39 -8.46 -2.17 -4.86
CA SER A 39 -7.86 -2.12 -3.53
C SER A 39 -7.03 -0.84 -3.31
N GLN A 40 -6.21 -0.44 -4.29
CA GLN A 40 -5.38 0.76 -4.18
C GLN A 40 -6.23 2.03 -4.15
N ILE A 41 -7.23 2.14 -5.02
CA ILE A 41 -8.18 3.26 -5.04
C ILE A 41 -8.92 3.35 -3.70
N THR A 42 -9.41 2.23 -3.17
CA THR A 42 -10.12 2.22 -1.90
C THR A 42 -9.24 2.62 -0.72
N SER A 43 -7.97 2.19 -0.68
CA SER A 43 -7.04 2.65 0.37
C SER A 43 -6.80 4.17 0.32
N VAL A 44 -6.76 4.76 -0.87
CA VAL A 44 -6.64 6.21 -1.01
C VAL A 44 -7.91 6.93 -0.60
N LEU A 45 -9.08 6.42 -1.01
CA LEU A 45 -10.36 6.97 -0.60
C LEU A 45 -10.51 6.97 0.93
N MET A 46 -10.07 5.90 1.59
CA MET A 46 -10.03 5.82 3.05
C MET A 46 -9.23 6.99 3.64
N PHE A 47 -8.01 7.22 3.15
CA PHE A 47 -7.17 8.34 3.59
C PHE A 47 -7.84 9.71 3.39
N PHE A 48 -8.47 9.95 2.24
CA PHE A 48 -9.20 11.20 1.99
C PHE A 48 -10.41 11.37 2.92
N ILE A 49 -11.16 10.30 3.16
CA ILE A 49 -12.32 10.36 4.06
C ILE A 49 -11.85 10.67 5.48
N ASP A 50 -10.78 10.03 5.96
CA ASP A 50 -10.21 10.29 7.28
C ASP A 50 -9.77 11.74 7.43
N ALA A 51 -9.01 12.25 6.45
CA ALA A 51 -8.59 13.66 6.43
C ALA A 51 -9.80 14.60 6.46
N SER A 52 -10.87 14.28 5.71
CA SER A 52 -12.09 15.09 5.69
C SER A 52 -12.87 15.06 7.01
N MET A 53 -12.95 13.91 7.69
CA MET A 53 -13.65 13.76 8.96
C MET A 53 -12.93 14.50 10.09
N VAL A 54 -11.60 14.41 10.11
CA VAL A 54 -10.79 15.18 11.07
C VAL A 54 -10.84 16.67 10.77
N GLY A 55 -10.85 17.04 9.48
CA GLY A 55 -11.00 18.43 9.03
C GLY A 55 -12.23 19.13 9.62
N GLN A 56 -13.34 18.41 9.80
CA GLN A 56 -14.57 18.95 10.40
C GLN A 56 -14.44 19.26 11.90
N LEU A 57 -13.46 18.67 12.60
CA LEU A 57 -13.21 18.95 14.02
C LEU A 57 -12.46 20.28 14.22
N GLY A 58 -11.87 20.84 13.16
CA GLY A 58 -11.17 22.11 13.17
C GLY A 58 -9.68 22.02 12.86
N ALA A 59 -9.04 23.19 12.82
CA ALA A 59 -7.64 23.33 12.39
C ALA A 59 -6.64 22.66 13.36
N ARG A 60 -6.90 22.69 14.67
CA ARG A 60 -6.01 22.11 15.69
C ARG A 60 -5.90 20.57 15.57
N PRO A 61 -7.00 19.80 15.59
CA PRO A 61 -6.97 18.34 15.35
C PRO A 61 -6.28 17.95 14.04
N SER A 62 -6.56 18.69 12.97
CA SER A 62 -5.99 18.42 11.64
C SER A 62 -4.48 18.66 11.62
N ALA A 63 -4.01 19.75 12.25
CA ALA A 63 -2.58 20.04 12.38
C ALA A 63 -1.85 19.01 13.24
N ALA A 64 -2.49 18.51 14.31
CA ALA A 64 -1.91 17.47 15.16
C ALA A 64 -1.66 16.14 14.41
N ILE A 65 -2.60 15.72 13.55
CA ILE A 65 -2.43 14.52 12.72
C ILE A 65 -1.40 14.75 11.62
N GLY A 66 -1.51 15.85 10.88
CA GLY A 66 -0.60 16.18 9.78
C GLY A 66 0.86 16.31 10.22
N LEU A 67 1.11 16.78 11.45
CA LEU A 67 2.45 16.85 12.02
C LEU A 67 3.14 15.49 12.04
N VAL A 68 2.42 14.43 12.43
CA VAL A 68 3.02 13.10 12.62
C VAL A 68 2.87 12.18 11.40
N GLU A 69 2.06 12.58 10.43
CA GLU A 69 1.79 11.82 9.22
C GLU A 69 3.06 11.45 8.43
N SER A 70 4.01 12.37 8.30
CA SER A 70 5.30 12.09 7.66
C SER A 70 6.05 10.93 8.32
N THR A 71 5.94 10.81 9.65
CA THR A 71 6.56 9.73 10.42
C THR A 71 5.79 8.42 10.23
N THR A 72 4.45 8.45 10.20
CA THR A 72 3.65 7.24 9.98
C THR A 72 3.90 6.64 8.59
N TRP A 73 4.03 7.49 7.56
CA TRP A 73 4.43 7.07 6.21
C TRP A 73 5.80 6.40 6.17
N LEU A 74 6.80 6.97 6.86
CA LEU A 74 8.14 6.40 6.93
C LEU A 74 8.11 4.99 7.56
N LEU A 75 7.41 4.83 8.68
CA LEU A 75 7.24 3.52 9.31
C LEU A 75 6.48 2.54 8.40
N GLY A 76 5.44 3.03 7.72
CA GLY A 76 4.68 2.29 6.71
C GLY A 76 5.58 1.76 5.59
N ALA A 77 6.48 2.58 5.05
CA ALA A 77 7.41 2.19 3.99
C ALA A 77 8.33 1.01 4.41
N PHE A 78 8.86 1.04 5.64
CA PHE A 78 9.67 -0.07 6.17
C PHE A 78 8.88 -1.37 6.29
N THR A 79 7.64 -1.28 6.77
CA THR A 79 6.75 -2.44 6.94
C THR A 79 6.41 -3.05 5.58
N TYR A 80 6.11 -2.20 4.58
CA TYR A 80 5.84 -2.57 3.20
C TYR A 80 7.02 -3.25 2.52
N ALA A 81 8.22 -2.65 2.60
CA ALA A 81 9.43 -3.22 2.02
C ALA A 81 9.75 -4.62 2.58
N SER A 82 9.54 -4.80 3.89
CA SER A 82 9.76 -6.07 4.57
C SER A 82 8.78 -7.15 4.10
N SER A 83 7.49 -6.80 4.00
CA SER A 83 6.43 -7.71 3.52
C SER A 83 6.65 -8.12 2.06
N MET A 84 7.07 -7.18 1.22
CA MET A 84 7.35 -7.44 -0.20
C MET A 84 8.57 -8.34 -0.41
N GLY A 85 9.60 -8.23 0.45
CA GLY A 85 10.77 -9.11 0.41
C GLY A 85 10.45 -10.60 0.62
N PHE A 86 9.46 -10.91 1.46
CA PHE A 86 8.99 -12.28 1.64
C PHE A 86 8.03 -12.72 0.52
N SER A 87 7.13 -11.83 0.05
CA SER A 87 6.12 -12.19 -0.95
C SER A 87 6.73 -12.57 -2.30
N VAL A 88 7.82 -11.91 -2.70
CA VAL A 88 8.56 -12.25 -3.94
C VAL A 88 9.15 -13.66 -3.87
N GLN A 89 9.71 -14.05 -2.73
CA GLN A 89 10.22 -15.42 -2.54
C GLN A 89 9.10 -16.45 -2.61
N VAL A 90 7.95 -16.15 -1.99
CA VAL A 90 6.77 -17.02 -2.08
C VAL A 90 6.29 -17.16 -3.52
N ALA A 91 6.24 -16.07 -4.30
CA ALA A 91 5.91 -16.14 -5.72
C ALA A 91 6.89 -17.06 -6.49
N HIS A 92 8.20 -16.96 -6.23
CA HIS A 92 9.19 -17.85 -6.84
C HIS A 92 8.94 -19.33 -6.47
N PHE A 93 8.73 -19.65 -5.19
CA PHE A 93 8.51 -21.03 -4.77
C PHE A 93 7.19 -21.62 -5.28
N ILE A 94 6.12 -20.81 -5.33
CA ILE A 94 4.83 -21.20 -5.93
C ILE A 94 5.01 -21.48 -7.42
N GLY A 95 5.78 -20.65 -8.13
CA GLY A 95 6.13 -20.87 -9.53
C GLY A 95 6.89 -22.18 -9.75
N ALA A 96 7.79 -22.53 -8.84
CA ALA A 96 8.59 -23.76 -8.87
C ALA A 96 7.81 -25.03 -8.44
N ASN A 97 6.51 -24.94 -8.16
CA ASN A 97 5.69 -26.00 -7.53
C ASN A 97 6.20 -26.46 -6.15
N ASP A 98 7.07 -25.71 -5.49
CA ASP A 98 7.59 -26.03 -4.15
C ASP A 98 6.73 -25.35 -3.08
N PHE A 99 5.50 -25.85 -2.92
CA PHE A 99 4.55 -25.31 -1.94
C PHE A 99 5.01 -25.49 -0.50
N VAL A 100 5.87 -26.49 -0.22
CA VAL A 100 6.46 -26.70 1.10
C VAL A 100 7.36 -25.51 1.44
N LYS A 101 8.31 -25.15 0.57
CA LYS A 101 9.18 -23.99 0.80
C LYS A 101 8.39 -22.68 0.82
N ALA A 102 7.36 -22.53 -0.03
CA ALA A 102 6.49 -21.34 0.00
C ALA A 102 5.83 -21.15 1.38
N ARG A 103 5.31 -22.21 1.99
CA ARG A 103 4.71 -22.17 3.34
C ARG A 103 5.77 -21.93 4.42
N GLN A 104 6.96 -22.50 4.30
CA GLN A 104 8.07 -22.23 5.23
C GLN A 104 8.49 -20.76 5.18
N VAL A 105 8.62 -20.16 3.99
CA VAL A 105 8.89 -18.72 3.85
C VAL A 105 7.78 -17.88 4.47
N PHE A 106 6.51 -18.27 4.28
CA PHE A 106 5.40 -17.56 4.91
C PHE A 106 5.47 -17.59 6.45
N ARG A 107 5.85 -18.74 7.05
CA ARG A 107 6.06 -18.85 8.51
C ARG A 107 7.22 -17.97 8.99
N HIS A 108 8.34 -17.96 8.27
CA HIS A 108 9.45 -17.06 8.59
C HIS A 108 9.05 -15.59 8.44
N GLY A 109 8.29 -15.26 7.39
CA GLY A 109 7.69 -13.95 7.18
C GLY A 109 6.90 -13.53 8.41
N LEU A 110 5.91 -14.34 8.83
CA LEU A 110 5.07 -14.02 9.99
C LEU A 110 5.89 -13.75 11.25
N ILE A 111 6.89 -14.59 11.55
CA ILE A 111 7.73 -14.45 12.75
C ILE A 111 8.63 -13.21 12.64
N CYS A 112 9.37 -13.06 11.54
CA CYS A 112 10.27 -11.94 11.32
C CYS A 112 9.52 -10.61 11.29
N THR A 113 8.40 -10.53 10.58
CA THR A 113 7.62 -9.29 10.50
C THR A 113 6.93 -8.96 11.81
N PHE A 114 6.55 -9.95 12.61
CA PHE A 114 6.01 -9.73 13.95
C PHE A 114 7.06 -9.15 14.91
N PHE A 115 8.28 -9.71 14.92
CA PHE A 115 9.36 -9.14 15.74
C PHE A 115 9.80 -7.77 15.24
N LEU A 116 9.85 -7.56 13.92
CA LEU A 116 10.17 -6.27 13.33
C LEU A 116 9.10 -5.21 13.68
N SER A 117 7.82 -5.55 13.54
CA SER A 117 6.73 -4.61 13.86
C SER A 117 6.66 -4.33 15.36
N LEU A 118 6.95 -5.31 16.22
CA LEU A 118 7.05 -5.09 17.66
C LEU A 118 8.23 -4.19 18.01
N PHE A 119 9.38 -4.37 17.36
CA PHE A 119 10.54 -3.49 17.53
C PHE A 119 10.21 -2.05 17.09
N VAL A 120 9.58 -1.88 15.92
CA VAL A 120 9.14 -0.58 15.42
C VAL A 120 8.09 0.05 16.34
N ALA A 121 7.12 -0.72 16.83
CA ALA A 121 6.12 -0.26 17.78
C ALA A 121 6.76 0.19 19.10
N PHE A 122 7.75 -0.56 19.60
CA PHE A 122 8.49 -0.22 20.81
C PHE A 122 9.32 1.06 20.63
N CYS A 123 10.02 1.22 19.52
CA CYS A 123 10.70 2.47 19.17
C CYS A 123 9.71 3.63 19.07
N GLY A 124 8.56 3.43 18.42
CA GLY A 124 7.48 4.41 18.33
C GLY A 124 6.96 4.81 19.71
N PHE A 125 6.77 3.85 20.62
CA PHE A 125 6.39 4.10 22.00
C PHE A 125 7.44 4.94 22.75
N LEU A 126 8.73 4.64 22.62
CA LEU A 126 9.75 5.45 23.30
C LEU A 126 9.81 6.90 22.79
N VAL A 127 9.55 7.10 21.50
CA VAL A 127 9.71 8.38 20.81
C VAL A 127 8.40 9.20 20.79
N HIS A 128 7.26 8.64 21.22
CA HIS A 128 5.94 9.26 21.06
C HIS A 128 5.80 10.66 21.72
N LYS A 129 6.45 10.88 22.88
CA LYS A 129 6.38 12.16 23.61
C LYS A 129 7.28 13.25 23.03
N PRO A 130 8.56 12.99 22.72
CA PRO A 130 9.44 14.02 22.15
C PRO A 130 9.19 14.29 20.66
N LEU A 131 8.64 13.32 19.91
CA LEU A 131 8.48 13.43 18.45
C LEU A 131 7.70 14.68 18.00
N PRO A 132 6.53 15.03 18.57
CA PRO A 132 5.80 16.22 18.13
C PRO A 132 6.61 17.51 18.34
N TYR A 133 7.42 17.59 19.39
CA TYR A 133 8.29 18.74 19.63
C TYR A 133 9.47 18.79 18.65
N TRP A 134 10.07 17.64 18.31
CA TRP A 134 11.12 17.56 17.29
C TRP A 134 10.64 17.96 15.89
N LEU A 135 9.36 17.70 15.60
CA LEU A 135 8.72 18.07 14.34
C LEU A 135 8.26 19.55 14.32
N GLY A 136 8.52 20.31 15.39
CA GLY A 136 8.18 21.74 15.48
C GLY A 136 6.75 22.02 15.95
N GLY A 137 6.07 21.03 16.54
CA GLY A 137 4.73 21.19 17.09
C GLY A 137 4.70 22.07 18.35
N GLY A 138 3.73 22.98 18.41
CA GLY A 138 3.44 23.78 19.61
C GLY A 138 2.86 22.92 20.75
N ALA A 139 2.94 23.44 21.98
CA ALA A 139 2.41 22.76 23.17
C ALA A 139 0.89 22.51 23.10
N ASP A 140 0.18 23.25 22.25
CA ASP A 140 -1.24 23.15 21.98
C ASP A 140 -1.63 21.94 21.12
N ILE A 141 -0.74 21.46 20.26
CA ILE A 141 -0.98 20.30 19.37
C ILE A 141 -0.15 19.06 19.75
N ALA A 142 0.96 19.25 20.47
CA ALA A 142 1.91 18.18 20.78
C ALA A 142 1.27 17.03 21.57
N HIS A 143 0.32 17.32 22.47
CA HIS A 143 -0.36 16.28 23.25
C HIS A 143 -1.24 15.39 22.38
N GLU A 144 -2.09 15.97 21.52
CA GLU A 144 -2.96 15.22 20.61
C GLU A 144 -2.16 14.43 19.57
N ALA A 145 -1.13 15.04 19.00
CA ALA A 145 -0.21 14.41 18.06
C ALA A 145 0.50 13.20 18.68
N SER A 146 0.97 13.33 19.92
CA SER A 146 1.59 12.24 20.69
C SER A 146 0.62 11.08 20.92
N LEU A 147 -0.63 11.36 21.31
CA LEU A 147 -1.64 10.32 21.53
C LEU A 147 -2.01 9.60 20.25
N TYR A 148 -2.19 10.34 19.15
CA TYR A 148 -2.43 9.77 17.82
C TYR A 148 -1.31 8.81 17.42
N PHE A 149 -0.06 9.27 17.54
CA PHE A 149 1.11 8.47 17.19
C PHE A 149 1.27 7.23 18.07
N LEU A 150 0.99 7.34 19.37
CA LEU A 150 1.02 6.22 20.29
C LEU A 150 0.06 5.11 19.86
N ILE A 151 -1.18 5.47 19.50
CA ILE A 151 -2.20 4.51 19.05
C ILE A 151 -1.78 3.87 17.73
N TYR A 152 -1.26 4.67 16.78
CA TYR A 152 -0.72 4.16 15.52
C TYR A 152 0.45 3.19 15.73
N ALA A 153 1.39 3.52 16.62
CA ALA A 153 2.51 2.67 16.97
C ALA A 153 2.06 1.35 17.62
N LEU A 154 0.99 1.36 18.42
CA LEU A 154 0.39 0.14 18.98
C LEU A 154 -0.35 -0.70 17.91
N ALA A 155 -0.89 -0.06 16.87
CA ALA A 155 -1.57 -0.73 15.76
C ALA A 155 -0.60 -1.34 14.73
N MET A 156 0.68 -0.95 14.73
CA MET A 156 1.72 -1.39 13.78
C MET A 156 1.84 -2.91 13.62
N PRO A 157 1.83 -3.73 14.70
CA PRO A 157 1.90 -5.18 14.56
C PRO A 157 0.74 -5.77 13.75
N PHE A 158 -0.46 -5.23 13.93
CA PHE A 158 -1.65 -5.64 13.19
C PHE A 158 -1.59 -5.16 11.74
N PHE A 159 -1.18 -3.90 11.53
CA PHE A 159 -0.96 -3.37 10.18
C PHE A 159 0.01 -4.25 9.38
N GLN A 160 1.14 -4.61 9.99
CA GLN A 160 2.14 -5.45 9.35
C GLN A 160 1.64 -6.89 9.10
N LEU A 161 0.88 -7.46 10.04
CA LEU A 161 0.26 -8.77 9.85
C LEU A 161 -0.70 -8.78 8.64
N GLY A 162 -1.53 -7.74 8.52
CA GLY A 162 -2.42 -7.54 7.38
C GLY A 162 -1.62 -7.42 6.09
N ASN A 163 -0.69 -6.47 6.03
CA ASN A 163 0.13 -6.22 4.85
C ASN A 163 0.89 -7.47 4.36
N LEU A 164 1.53 -8.22 5.27
CA LEU A 164 2.17 -9.49 4.93
C LEU A 164 1.16 -10.50 4.40
N SER A 165 0.04 -10.72 5.11
CA SER A 165 -0.97 -11.71 4.71
C SER A 165 -1.59 -11.37 3.35
N GLY A 166 -1.87 -10.09 3.11
CA GLY A 166 -2.34 -9.57 1.83
C GLY A 166 -1.31 -9.80 0.72
N ALA A 167 -0.04 -9.46 0.94
CA ALA A 167 1.04 -9.69 -0.02
C ALA A 167 1.22 -11.18 -0.35
N MET A 168 1.05 -12.06 0.64
CA MET A 168 1.13 -13.52 0.46
C MET A 168 -0.02 -14.06 -0.39
N LEU A 169 -1.25 -13.63 -0.10
CA LEU A 169 -2.41 -13.97 -0.93
C LEU A 169 -2.23 -13.47 -2.37
N LYS A 170 -1.79 -12.23 -2.57
CA LYS A 170 -1.47 -11.68 -3.91
C LYS A 170 -0.42 -12.53 -4.62
N SER A 171 0.69 -12.88 -3.94
CA SER A 171 1.78 -13.70 -4.51
C SER A 171 1.35 -15.12 -4.92
N SER A 172 0.26 -15.64 -4.33
CA SER A 172 -0.36 -16.90 -4.75
C SER A 172 -1.32 -16.79 -5.94
N GLY A 173 -1.56 -15.57 -6.42
CA GLY A 173 -2.53 -15.28 -7.48
C GLY A 173 -3.93 -14.96 -6.98
N ASN A 174 -4.17 -14.95 -5.67
CA ASN A 174 -5.45 -14.55 -5.09
C ASN A 174 -5.46 -13.05 -4.77
N MET A 175 -5.82 -12.24 -5.76
CA MET A 175 -5.94 -10.77 -5.58
C MET A 175 -7.32 -10.33 -5.10
N ARG A 176 -8.34 -11.19 -5.21
CA ARG A 176 -9.71 -10.84 -4.83
C ARG A 176 -9.88 -10.72 -3.33
N VAL A 177 -9.35 -11.67 -2.57
CA VAL A 177 -9.51 -11.66 -1.10
C VAL A 177 -8.86 -10.43 -0.47
N PRO A 178 -7.59 -10.09 -0.75
CA PRO A 178 -6.98 -8.85 -0.23
C PRO A 178 -7.80 -7.61 -0.59
N SER A 179 -8.29 -7.54 -1.83
CA SER A 179 -9.03 -6.37 -2.33
C SER A 179 -10.40 -6.22 -1.67
N VAL A 180 -11.18 -7.29 -1.55
CA VAL A 180 -12.47 -7.28 -0.86
C VAL A 180 -12.31 -6.93 0.62
N VAL A 181 -11.27 -7.46 1.27
CA VAL A 181 -10.99 -7.13 2.67
C VAL A 181 -10.58 -5.66 2.81
N ASN A 182 -9.82 -5.09 1.86
CA ASN A 182 -9.44 -3.68 1.90
C ASN A 182 -10.66 -2.76 1.70
N VAL A 183 -11.59 -3.12 0.81
CA VAL A 183 -12.87 -2.42 0.67
C VAL A 183 -13.70 -2.50 1.94
N ALA A 184 -13.83 -3.69 2.54
CA ALA A 184 -14.54 -3.85 3.80
C ALA A 184 -13.87 -3.08 4.94
N MET A 185 -12.53 -3.05 4.97
CA MET A 185 -11.75 -2.29 5.94
C MET A 185 -12.04 -0.79 5.83
N CYS A 186 -12.05 -0.22 4.62
CA CYS A 186 -12.42 1.18 4.42
C CYS A 186 -13.85 1.48 4.88
N VAL A 187 -14.81 0.61 4.60
CA VAL A 187 -16.19 0.81 5.10
C VAL A 187 -16.26 0.76 6.62
N LEU A 188 -15.57 -0.21 7.24
CA LEU A 188 -15.51 -0.32 8.71
C LEU A 188 -14.80 0.89 9.34
N ASP A 189 -13.75 1.37 8.71
CA ASP A 189 -13.00 2.55 9.14
C ASP A 189 -13.88 3.80 9.18
N VAL A 190 -14.60 4.10 8.09
CA VAL A 190 -15.53 5.23 8.05
C VAL A 190 -16.62 5.10 9.11
N LEU A 191 -17.15 3.89 9.33
CA LEU A 191 -18.16 3.64 10.36
C LEU A 191 -17.60 3.86 11.77
N PHE A 192 -16.40 3.33 12.05
CA PHE A 192 -15.76 3.50 13.35
C PHE A 192 -15.35 4.95 13.59
N ASN A 193 -14.77 5.62 12.60
CA ASN A 193 -14.45 7.04 12.68
C ASN A 193 -15.71 7.86 12.94
N TYR A 194 -16.84 7.55 12.29
CA TYR A 194 -18.09 8.27 12.54
C TYR A 194 -18.56 8.10 14.00
N ILE A 195 -18.49 6.88 14.51
CA ILE A 195 -18.88 6.56 15.89
C ILE A 195 -17.93 7.20 16.91
N PHE A 196 -16.62 7.05 16.77
CA PHE A 196 -15.66 7.54 17.76
C PHE A 196 -15.49 9.06 17.72
N ILE A 197 -15.51 9.64 16.53
CA ILE A 197 -15.35 11.09 16.34
C ILE A 197 -16.65 11.82 16.74
N PHE A 198 -17.77 11.53 16.08
CA PHE A 198 -19.00 12.32 16.23
C PHE A 198 -19.90 11.84 17.37
N ARG A 199 -19.99 10.52 17.63
CA ARG A 199 -20.89 9.99 18.66
C ARG A 199 -20.26 9.99 20.05
N PHE A 200 -18.99 9.62 20.17
CA PHE A 200 -18.26 9.60 21.45
C PHE A 200 -17.46 10.88 21.73
N GLY A 201 -17.28 11.77 20.75
CA GLY A 201 -16.58 13.04 20.94
C GLY A 201 -15.09 12.87 21.27
N LEU A 202 -14.47 11.75 20.87
CA LEU A 202 -13.06 11.43 21.20
C LEU A 202 -12.05 12.17 20.30
N GLY A 203 -12.51 13.02 19.38
CA GLY A 203 -11.66 13.87 18.53
C GLY A 203 -10.59 13.08 17.79
N VAL A 204 -9.34 13.57 17.86
CA VAL A 204 -8.15 12.97 17.23
C VAL A 204 -7.90 11.52 17.71
N VAL A 205 -8.11 11.27 19.00
CA VAL A 205 -7.95 9.93 19.59
C VAL A 205 -9.01 8.97 19.02
N GLY A 206 -10.23 9.47 18.81
CA GLY A 206 -11.30 8.71 18.18
C GLY A 206 -10.97 8.28 16.76
N ALA A 207 -10.39 9.18 15.95
CA ALA A 207 -9.91 8.86 14.61
C ALA A 207 -8.82 7.77 14.64
N ALA A 208 -7.83 7.91 15.52
CA ALA A 208 -6.75 6.92 15.64
C ALA A 208 -7.27 5.53 16.03
N ILE A 209 -8.20 5.46 16.99
CA ILE A 209 -8.80 4.19 17.45
C ILE A 209 -9.67 3.57 16.36
N GLY A 210 -10.46 4.37 15.64
CA GLY A 210 -11.32 3.87 14.57
C GLY A 210 -10.50 3.22 13.46
N THR A 211 -9.45 3.89 13.02
CA THR A 211 -8.51 3.33 12.03
C THR A 211 -7.74 2.13 12.55
N ALA A 212 -7.28 2.14 13.80
CA ALA A 212 -6.63 0.99 14.40
C ALA A 212 -7.55 -0.25 14.42
N LEU A 213 -8.82 -0.09 14.80
CA LEU A 213 -9.80 -1.17 14.83
C LEU A 213 -10.13 -1.69 13.44
N ALA A 214 -10.29 -0.80 12.46
CA ALA A 214 -10.50 -1.20 11.08
C ALA A 214 -9.32 -2.02 10.53
N ILE A 215 -8.09 -1.55 10.76
CA ILE A 215 -6.86 -2.26 10.41
C ILE A 215 -6.79 -3.61 11.11
N MET A 216 -7.14 -3.71 12.39
CA MET A 216 -7.18 -4.98 13.12
C MET A 216 -8.16 -5.96 12.48
N CYS A 217 -9.40 -5.53 12.21
CA CYS A 217 -10.41 -6.35 11.53
C CYS A 217 -9.93 -6.82 10.15
N GLY A 218 -9.32 -5.93 9.37
CA GLY A 218 -8.73 -6.23 8.06
C GLY A 218 -7.58 -7.23 8.17
N ALA A 219 -6.66 -7.01 9.10
CA ALA A 219 -5.49 -7.85 9.33
C ALA A 219 -5.86 -9.26 9.75
N PHE A 220 -6.79 -9.40 10.72
CA PHE A 220 -7.28 -10.72 11.14
C PHE A 220 -8.01 -11.45 10.02
N SER A 221 -8.81 -10.73 9.23
CA SER A 221 -9.51 -11.30 8.08
C SER A 221 -8.51 -11.81 7.03
N GLN A 222 -7.52 -11.00 6.64
CA GLN A 222 -6.50 -11.42 5.68
C GLN A 222 -5.63 -12.56 6.21
N ALA A 223 -5.22 -12.50 7.48
CA ALA A 223 -4.47 -13.57 8.12
C ALA A 223 -5.28 -14.88 8.17
N TYR A 224 -6.57 -14.82 8.51
CA TYR A 224 -7.45 -15.98 8.50
C TYR A 224 -7.53 -16.62 7.11
N PHE A 225 -7.73 -15.81 6.07
CA PHE A 225 -7.78 -16.31 4.70
C PHE A 225 -6.43 -16.88 4.23
N ALA A 226 -5.32 -16.21 4.56
CA ALA A 226 -3.98 -16.67 4.21
C ALA A 226 -3.60 -17.98 4.91
N ILE A 227 -3.85 -18.08 6.22
CA ILE A 227 -3.41 -19.18 7.08
C ILE A 227 -4.31 -20.41 6.98
N PHE A 228 -5.63 -20.23 6.86
CA PHE A 228 -6.58 -21.34 6.97
C PHE A 228 -7.31 -21.70 5.68
N ARG A 229 -7.57 -20.72 4.80
CA ARG A 229 -8.42 -20.92 3.61
C ARG A 229 -7.66 -20.95 2.28
N SER A 230 -6.41 -20.52 2.25
CA SER A 230 -5.61 -20.53 1.03
C SER A 230 -5.32 -21.96 0.58
N LYS A 231 -5.70 -22.31 -0.66
CA LYS A 231 -5.43 -23.63 -1.25
C LYS A 231 -3.94 -23.95 -1.36
N ILE A 232 -3.09 -22.92 -1.38
CA ILE A 232 -1.64 -23.02 -1.63
C ILE A 232 -0.83 -22.74 -0.36
N LEU A 233 -1.22 -21.72 0.41
CA LEU A 233 -0.46 -21.22 1.55
C LEU A 233 -0.99 -21.69 2.91
N ALA A 234 -2.14 -22.37 2.98
CA ALA A 234 -2.71 -22.74 4.27
C ALA A 234 -1.71 -23.56 5.09
N LEU A 235 -1.45 -23.10 6.31
CA LEU A 235 -0.48 -23.72 7.22
C LEU A 235 -0.91 -25.13 7.64
N ARG A 236 -2.22 -25.44 7.58
CA ARG A 236 -2.76 -26.80 7.80
C ARG A 236 -2.28 -27.82 6.76
N LEU A 237 -1.89 -27.37 5.57
CA LEU A 237 -1.39 -28.26 4.53
C LEU A 237 0.11 -28.58 4.74
N ASP A 238 0.78 -27.91 5.68
CA ASP A 238 2.21 -28.06 5.90
C ASP A 238 2.50 -29.42 6.53
N THR A 239 3.25 -30.25 5.81
CA THR A 239 3.64 -31.60 6.22
C THR A 239 5.03 -31.65 6.83
N ALA A 240 5.79 -30.55 6.78
CA ALA A 240 7.17 -30.49 7.25
C ALA A 240 7.28 -29.81 8.63
N PRO A 241 8.16 -30.32 9.53
CA PRO A 241 8.45 -29.65 10.79
C PRO A 241 9.11 -28.29 10.52
N PHE A 242 8.74 -27.28 11.32
CA PHE A 242 9.34 -25.96 11.21
C PHE A 242 10.82 -26.00 11.57
N ARG A 243 11.67 -25.55 10.64
CA ARG A 243 13.11 -25.35 10.88
C ARG A 243 13.46 -23.93 10.49
N TRP A 244 14.19 -23.25 11.36
CA TRP A 244 14.66 -21.89 11.09
C TRP A 244 15.73 -21.92 10.01
N VAL A 245 15.50 -21.23 8.89
CA VAL A 245 16.41 -21.14 7.76
C VAL A 245 16.75 -19.67 7.51
N TRP A 246 17.98 -19.30 7.86
CA TRP A 246 18.48 -17.93 7.73
C TRP A 246 18.51 -17.42 6.29
N ASP A 247 18.65 -18.31 5.30
CA ASP A 247 18.69 -17.93 3.89
C ASP A 247 17.39 -17.26 3.44
N TYR A 248 16.22 -17.67 3.95
CA TYR A 248 14.96 -17.02 3.60
C TYR A 248 14.89 -15.58 4.09
N VAL A 249 15.42 -15.32 5.29
CA VAL A 249 15.47 -13.97 5.86
C VAL A 249 16.50 -13.11 5.15
N ARG A 250 17.70 -13.66 4.86
CA ARG A 250 18.74 -12.95 4.11
C ARG A 250 18.27 -12.56 2.71
N ASN A 251 17.59 -13.46 2.02
CA ASN A 251 17.00 -13.18 0.72
C ASN A 251 15.88 -12.14 0.81
N ALA A 252 15.06 -12.19 1.87
CA ALA A 252 14.01 -11.19 2.10
C ALA A 252 14.62 -9.80 2.29
N VAL A 253 15.67 -9.68 3.09
CA VAL A 253 16.39 -8.41 3.29
C VAL A 253 17.07 -7.94 2.00
N LYS A 254 17.66 -8.84 1.22
CA LYS A 254 18.30 -8.48 -0.07
C LYS A 254 17.28 -7.92 -1.08
N ILE A 255 16.03 -8.38 -1.04
CA ILE A 255 14.94 -7.89 -1.89
C ILE A 255 14.29 -6.64 -1.28
N GLY A 256 14.08 -6.60 0.04
CA GLY A 256 13.41 -5.50 0.74
C GLY A 256 14.27 -4.25 0.89
N ALA A 257 15.59 -4.38 1.08
CA ALA A 257 16.51 -3.25 1.22
C ALA A 257 16.50 -2.28 0.03
N PRO A 258 16.60 -2.74 -1.25
CA PRO A 258 16.49 -1.82 -2.38
C PRO A 258 15.11 -1.18 -2.50
N MET A 259 14.03 -1.86 -2.09
CA MET A 259 12.68 -1.28 -2.08
C MET A 259 12.53 -0.20 -1.01
N ALA A 260 13.06 -0.43 0.19
CA ALA A 260 13.10 0.57 1.24
C ALA A 260 13.93 1.79 0.80
N ALA A 261 15.09 1.55 0.17
CA ALA A 261 15.92 2.62 -0.38
C ALA A 261 15.19 3.40 -1.47
N GLN A 262 14.45 2.72 -2.37
CA GLN A 262 13.62 3.37 -3.38
C GLN A 262 12.55 4.27 -2.74
N SER A 263 11.84 3.79 -1.72
CA SER A 263 10.84 4.59 -1.02
C SER A 263 11.46 5.82 -0.35
N ILE A 264 12.60 5.68 0.33
CA ILE A 264 13.32 6.79 0.96
C ILE A 264 13.77 7.81 -0.10
N LEU A 265 14.30 7.35 -1.24
CA LEU A 265 14.69 8.21 -2.35
C LEU A 265 13.50 8.98 -2.93
N MET A 266 12.36 8.33 -3.12
CA MET A 266 11.12 8.97 -3.59
C MET A 266 10.62 10.04 -2.62
N SER A 267 10.57 9.73 -1.31
CA SER A 267 10.18 10.71 -0.29
C SER A 267 11.16 11.89 -0.22
N THR A 268 12.46 11.61 -0.32
CA THR A 268 13.49 12.67 -0.34
C THR A 268 13.34 13.56 -1.57
N ALA A 269 13.06 12.98 -2.75
CA ALA A 269 12.82 13.73 -3.97
C ALA A 269 11.61 14.67 -3.83
N GLN A 270 10.51 14.21 -3.21
CA GLN A 270 9.35 15.06 -2.93
C GLN A 270 9.70 16.24 -2.00
N VAL A 271 10.47 15.99 -0.94
CA VAL A 271 10.94 17.05 -0.03
C VAL A 271 11.79 18.08 -0.77
N VAL A 272 12.74 17.63 -1.60
CA VAL A 272 13.59 18.52 -2.40
C VAL A 272 12.75 19.36 -3.37
N SER A 273 11.77 18.76 -4.06
CA SER A 273 10.83 19.50 -4.91
C SER A 273 10.09 20.59 -4.14
N THR A 274 9.60 20.29 -2.93
CA THR A 274 8.93 21.29 -2.08
C THR A 274 9.87 22.41 -1.65
N ILE A 275 11.14 22.11 -1.34
CA ILE A 275 12.15 23.12 -1.01
C ILE A 275 12.44 24.03 -2.21
N ILE A 276 12.46 23.49 -3.43
CA ILE A 276 12.66 24.28 -4.65
C ILE A 276 11.46 25.23 -4.90
N VAL A 277 10.24 24.80 -4.56
CA VAL A 277 9.02 25.59 -4.74
C VAL A 277 8.82 26.62 -3.61
N ALA A 278 9.36 26.39 -2.41
CA ALA A 278 9.15 27.24 -1.24
C ALA A 278 9.47 28.74 -1.44
N PRO A 279 10.53 29.15 -2.17
CA PRO A 279 10.83 30.55 -2.45
C PRO A 279 9.78 31.26 -3.32
N LEU A 280 8.93 30.52 -4.04
CA LEU A 280 7.88 31.06 -4.92
C LEU A 280 6.64 31.55 -4.13
N GLY A 281 6.62 31.37 -2.81
CA GLY A 281 5.57 31.85 -1.91
C GLY A 281 4.46 30.83 -1.64
N ASN A 282 3.62 31.14 -0.67
CA ASN A 282 2.64 30.21 -0.09
C ASN A 282 1.63 29.67 -1.11
N PHE A 283 1.21 30.48 -2.08
CA PHE A 283 0.29 30.05 -3.14
C PHE A 283 0.90 28.96 -4.04
N ALA A 284 2.20 29.05 -4.34
CA ALA A 284 2.91 28.06 -5.15
C ALA A 284 3.11 26.75 -4.39
N ILE A 285 3.40 26.80 -3.08
CA ILE A 285 3.51 25.62 -2.22
C ILE A 285 2.17 24.89 -2.14
N ALA A 286 1.08 25.64 -1.93
CA ALA A 286 -0.28 25.08 -1.89
C ALA A 286 -0.65 24.43 -3.23
N ALA A 287 -0.39 25.11 -4.35
CA ALA A 287 -0.62 24.59 -5.69
C ALA A 287 0.16 23.27 -5.94
N ASN A 288 1.44 23.22 -5.57
CA ASN A 288 2.26 22.00 -5.69
C ASN A 288 1.70 20.84 -4.86
N THR A 289 1.24 21.11 -3.63
CA THR A 289 0.66 20.09 -2.74
C THR A 289 -0.64 19.52 -3.32
N PHE A 290 -1.52 20.38 -3.86
CA PHE A 290 -2.73 19.92 -4.54
C PHE A 290 -2.43 19.16 -5.83
N ALA A 291 -1.41 19.58 -6.59
CA ALA A 291 -0.98 18.88 -7.79
C ALA A 291 -0.49 17.46 -7.47
N ILE A 292 0.37 17.29 -6.48
CA ILE A 292 0.85 15.97 -6.00
C ILE A 292 -0.34 15.11 -5.53
N THR A 293 -1.30 15.73 -4.85
CA THR A 293 -2.50 15.03 -4.37
C THR A 293 -3.35 14.51 -5.54
N ALA A 294 -3.57 15.34 -6.56
CA ALA A 294 -4.27 14.95 -7.79
C ALA A 294 -3.50 13.86 -8.58
N GLU A 295 -2.18 13.99 -8.66
CA GLU A 295 -1.29 13.03 -9.32
C GLU A 295 -1.32 11.65 -8.64
N SER A 296 -1.39 11.61 -7.30
CA SER A 296 -1.43 10.37 -6.53
C SER A 296 -2.58 9.44 -6.92
N LEU A 297 -3.74 10.00 -7.30
CA LEU A 297 -4.90 9.24 -7.78
C LEU A 297 -4.61 8.57 -9.12
N CYS A 298 -3.84 9.23 -9.98
CA CYS A 298 -3.45 8.70 -11.30
C CYS A 298 -2.44 7.55 -11.19
N TYR A 299 -1.69 7.47 -10.08
CA TYR A 299 -0.72 6.39 -9.83
C TYR A 299 -1.34 5.08 -9.34
N MET A 300 -2.56 5.11 -8.79
CA MET A 300 -3.20 3.93 -8.19
C MET A 300 -3.43 2.77 -9.18
N PRO A 301 -3.90 3.00 -10.42
CA PRO A 301 -3.98 1.95 -11.43
C PRO A 301 -2.62 1.33 -11.75
N GLY A 302 -1.57 2.15 -11.80
CA GLY A 302 -0.19 1.70 -12.01
C GLY A 302 0.28 0.76 -10.91
N TYR A 303 0.04 1.09 -9.65
CA TYR A 303 0.37 0.22 -8.51
C TYR A 303 -0.39 -1.11 -8.55
N GLY A 304 -1.68 -1.10 -8.94
CA GLY A 304 -2.45 -2.34 -9.08
C GLY A 304 -1.92 -3.27 -10.18
N ILE A 305 -1.43 -2.71 -11.29
CA ILE A 305 -0.74 -3.48 -12.35
C ILE A 305 0.62 -3.99 -11.85
N ALA A 306 1.35 -3.20 -11.07
CA ALA A 306 2.64 -3.60 -10.48
C ALA A 306 2.49 -4.81 -9.53
N ASP A 307 1.42 -4.89 -8.76
CA ASP A 307 1.10 -6.06 -7.93
C ASP A 307 0.89 -7.33 -8.78
N ALA A 308 0.15 -7.20 -9.89
CA ALA A 308 -0.04 -8.29 -10.84
C ALA A 308 1.28 -8.72 -11.51
N ALA A 309 2.10 -7.75 -11.91
CA ALA A 309 3.41 -7.99 -12.49
C ALA A 309 4.33 -8.73 -11.51
N THR A 310 4.38 -8.31 -10.25
CA THR A 310 5.19 -8.95 -9.20
C THR A 310 4.85 -10.44 -9.05
N THR A 311 3.55 -10.76 -9.09
CA THR A 311 3.07 -12.15 -8.98
C THR A 311 3.41 -12.97 -10.24
N LEU A 312 3.08 -12.45 -11.43
CA LEU A 312 3.26 -13.19 -12.69
C LEU A 312 4.72 -13.37 -13.08
N VAL A 313 5.53 -12.32 -12.94
CA VAL A 313 6.97 -12.35 -13.19
C VAL A 313 7.66 -13.22 -12.14
N GLY A 314 7.28 -13.10 -10.87
CA GLY A 314 7.78 -13.94 -9.79
C GLY A 314 7.52 -15.42 -10.05
N GLN A 315 6.26 -15.81 -10.28
CA GLN A 315 5.93 -17.21 -10.57
C GLN A 315 6.58 -17.73 -11.85
N SER A 316 6.67 -16.92 -12.91
CA SER A 316 7.31 -17.34 -14.16
C SER A 316 8.82 -17.56 -14.01
N LYS A 317 9.49 -16.70 -13.24
CA LYS A 317 10.90 -16.86 -12.89
C LYS A 317 11.12 -18.10 -12.01
N GLY A 318 10.24 -18.32 -11.03
CA GLY A 318 10.24 -19.52 -10.19
C GLY A 318 10.04 -20.81 -10.97
N ALA A 319 9.18 -20.80 -11.98
CA ALA A 319 8.93 -21.92 -12.89
C ALA A 319 10.08 -22.17 -13.90
N GLY A 320 11.14 -21.37 -13.88
CA GLY A 320 12.25 -21.45 -14.84
C GLY A 320 11.90 -21.00 -16.27
N ARG A 321 10.73 -20.37 -16.48
CA ARG A 321 10.23 -19.98 -17.80
C ARG A 321 10.62 -18.55 -18.14
N LEU A 322 11.90 -18.36 -18.49
CA LEU A 322 12.47 -17.03 -18.77
C LEU A 322 11.78 -16.29 -19.92
N ASP A 323 11.35 -17.00 -20.96
CA ASP A 323 10.62 -16.38 -22.09
C ASP A 323 9.26 -15.84 -21.65
N LEU A 324 8.54 -16.62 -20.84
CA LEU A 324 7.25 -16.20 -20.30
C LEU A 324 7.41 -15.06 -19.29
N CYS A 325 8.47 -15.10 -18.48
CA CYS A 325 8.86 -14.04 -17.56
C CYS A 325 9.10 -12.72 -18.30
N ARG A 326 9.89 -12.73 -19.39
CA ARG A 326 10.11 -11.55 -20.23
C ARG A 326 8.81 -11.05 -20.86
N ASN A 327 7.99 -11.96 -21.37
CA ASN A 327 6.73 -11.60 -22.00
C ASN A 327 5.76 -10.94 -21.01
N PHE A 328 5.59 -11.50 -19.81
CA PHE A 328 4.80 -10.86 -18.76
C PHE A 328 5.38 -9.51 -18.33
N ALA A 329 6.70 -9.39 -18.20
CA ALA A 329 7.34 -8.11 -17.87
C ALA A 329 7.05 -7.04 -18.94
N TYR A 330 7.25 -7.32 -20.23
CA TYR A 330 6.98 -6.36 -21.29
C TYR A 330 5.48 -6.05 -21.42
N MET A 331 4.60 -7.05 -21.33
CA MET A 331 3.15 -6.83 -21.42
C MET A 331 2.62 -6.00 -20.25
N THR A 332 3.10 -6.25 -19.02
CA THR A 332 2.69 -5.47 -17.85
C THR A 332 3.23 -4.05 -17.88
N VAL A 333 4.47 -3.85 -18.33
CA VAL A 333 5.05 -2.51 -18.55
C VAL A 333 4.28 -1.75 -19.64
N ALA A 334 4.01 -2.39 -20.79
CA ALA A 334 3.24 -1.76 -21.87
C ALA A 334 1.82 -1.40 -21.45
N LEU A 335 1.12 -2.31 -20.75
CA LEU A 335 -0.22 -2.05 -20.21
C LEU A 335 -0.17 -0.95 -19.15
N GLY A 336 0.83 -0.98 -18.26
CA GLY A 336 1.06 0.04 -17.25
C GLY A 336 1.26 1.41 -17.88
N MET A 337 2.15 1.53 -18.87
CA MET A 337 2.38 2.78 -19.60
C MET A 337 1.10 3.26 -20.30
N ALA A 338 0.34 2.37 -20.95
CA ALA A 338 -0.90 2.74 -21.62
C ALA A 338 -1.96 3.25 -20.64
N VAL A 339 -2.15 2.56 -19.51
CA VAL A 339 -3.11 2.97 -18.46
C VAL A 339 -2.66 4.28 -17.81
N MET A 340 -1.38 4.43 -17.52
CA MET A 340 -0.85 5.65 -16.89
C MET A 340 -0.89 6.85 -17.85
N ALA A 341 -0.60 6.66 -19.14
CA ALA A 341 -0.76 7.69 -20.16
C ALA A 341 -2.23 8.10 -20.31
N PHE A 342 -3.15 7.13 -20.29
CA PHE A 342 -4.59 7.39 -20.30
C PHE A 342 -5.04 8.18 -19.07
N MET A 343 -4.57 7.81 -17.86
CA MET A 343 -4.84 8.58 -16.64
C MET A 343 -4.23 9.98 -16.70
N GLY A 344 -3.05 10.14 -17.30
CA GLY A 344 -2.44 11.46 -17.52
C GLY A 344 -3.26 12.35 -18.46
N VAL A 345 -3.84 11.79 -19.52
CA VAL A 345 -4.77 12.52 -20.41
C VAL A 345 -6.05 12.90 -19.67
N ILE A 346 -6.61 12.00 -18.86
CA ILE A 346 -7.76 12.32 -17.99
C ILE A 346 -7.39 13.45 -17.05
N MET A 347 -6.25 13.38 -16.38
CA MET A 347 -5.78 14.43 -15.48
C MET A 347 -5.61 15.76 -16.20
N TYR A 348 -5.08 15.77 -17.42
CA TYR A 348 -4.93 17.00 -18.22
C TYR A 348 -6.28 17.63 -18.56
N ILE A 349 -7.27 16.82 -18.97
CA ILE A 349 -8.61 17.30 -19.36
C ILE A 349 -9.41 17.76 -18.12
N PHE A 350 -9.32 17.01 -17.01
CA PHE A 350 -10.08 17.25 -15.80
C PHE A 350 -9.30 18.05 -14.73
N ALA A 351 -8.10 18.54 -15.03
CA ALA A 351 -7.29 19.36 -14.12
C ALA A 351 -8.08 20.54 -13.49
N PRO A 352 -8.91 21.29 -14.24
CA PRO A 352 -9.70 22.39 -13.68
C PRO A 352 -10.72 21.93 -12.63
N GLU A 353 -11.37 20.80 -12.88
CA GLU A 353 -12.37 20.22 -11.98
C GLU A 353 -11.72 19.57 -10.77
N MET A 354 -10.63 18.81 -10.96
CA MET A 354 -9.90 18.15 -9.87
C MET A 354 -9.36 19.15 -8.86
N ILE A 355 -8.67 20.19 -9.34
CA ILE A 355 -8.17 21.25 -8.46
C ILE A 355 -9.32 22.12 -7.95
N GLY A 356 -10.37 22.25 -8.76
CA GLY A 356 -11.55 22.99 -8.37
C GLY A 356 -12.30 22.41 -7.18
N VAL A 357 -12.32 21.08 -7.06
CA VAL A 357 -12.86 20.38 -5.90
C VAL A 357 -11.93 20.50 -4.68
N LEU A 358 -10.62 20.56 -4.89
CA LEU A 358 -9.63 20.62 -3.82
C LEU A 358 -9.49 22.01 -3.17
N THR A 359 -9.79 23.09 -3.90
CA THR A 359 -9.75 24.44 -3.31
C THR A 359 -10.72 25.43 -3.99
N PRO A 360 -11.39 26.29 -3.20
CA PRO A 360 -12.20 27.39 -3.70
C PRO A 360 -11.37 28.63 -4.09
N VAL A 361 -10.06 28.65 -3.79
CA VAL A 361 -9.21 29.85 -4.02
C VAL A 361 -8.74 29.92 -5.47
N GLU A 362 -9.15 30.98 -6.17
CA GLU A 362 -8.94 31.17 -7.62
C GLU A 362 -7.46 31.23 -8.02
N ALA A 363 -6.62 31.94 -7.23
CA ALA A 363 -5.18 32.00 -7.48
C ALA A 363 -4.46 30.65 -7.33
N ILE A 364 -4.95 29.77 -6.44
CA ILE A 364 -4.41 28.41 -6.27
C ILE A 364 -4.92 27.50 -7.38
N ARG A 365 -6.16 27.69 -7.83
CA ARG A 365 -6.71 26.98 -9.00
C ARG A 365 -5.89 27.28 -10.25
N GLU A 366 -5.61 28.54 -10.55
CA GLU A 366 -4.81 28.89 -11.74
C GLU A 366 -3.40 28.32 -11.70
N LEU A 367 -2.69 28.47 -10.58
CA LEU A 367 -1.34 27.93 -10.41
C LEU A 367 -1.33 26.39 -10.42
N GLY A 368 -2.30 25.77 -9.77
CA GLY A 368 -2.45 24.32 -9.77
C GLY A 368 -2.75 23.79 -11.18
N ILE A 369 -3.69 24.41 -11.89
CA ILE A 369 -4.04 24.01 -13.26
C ILE A 369 -2.81 24.17 -14.14
N GLN A 370 -2.08 25.28 -14.02
CA GLN A 370 -0.82 25.46 -14.75
C GLN A 370 0.20 24.36 -14.39
N SER A 371 0.34 23.97 -13.13
CA SER A 371 1.26 22.89 -12.74
C SER A 371 0.88 21.52 -13.33
N LEU A 372 -0.41 21.25 -13.56
CA LEU A 372 -0.90 19.99 -14.15
C LEU A 372 -0.99 20.03 -15.69
N THR A 373 -1.06 21.22 -16.31
CA THR A 373 -1.29 21.38 -17.76
C THR A 373 -0.10 21.95 -18.52
N ARG A 374 0.79 22.73 -17.90
CA ARG A 374 2.01 23.21 -18.59
C ARG A 374 3.08 22.12 -18.62
N VAL A 375 3.03 21.30 -19.66
CA VAL A 375 4.22 20.61 -20.17
C VAL A 375 5.06 21.66 -20.92
N ARG A 376 5.85 22.43 -20.17
CA ARG A 376 6.95 23.29 -20.64
C ARG A 376 6.57 24.40 -21.64
N ASP A 377 6.56 25.64 -21.16
CA ASP A 377 7.10 26.79 -21.91
C ASP A 377 8.38 27.25 -21.21
#